data_AF-A0A0D3ICU4-F1
#
_entry.id   AF-A0A0D3ICU4-F1
#
_cell.length_a   1.000
_cell.length_b   1.000
_cell.length_c   1.000
_cell.angle_alpha   90.00
_cell.angle_beta   90.00
_cell.angle_gamma   90.00
#
_symmetry.space_group_name_H-M   'P 1'
#
loop_
_entity.id
_entity.type
_entity.pdbx_description
1 polymer ?
#
loop_
_entity_poly.entity_id
_entity_poly.type
_entity_poly.pdbx_seq_one_letter_code
_entity_poly.pdbx_strand_id
1 'polypeptide(L)' 'GRIEIAPIECPRHRRITYSKRKAGLVRKATELAVLCDADVAVLMCNADKRLSVYSSSPVDHVLEKF' A
#
# COMPACT_ATOMS: atom_id res chain seq x y z
N GLY A 1 -17.47 -11.57 -3.27
CA GLY A 1 -18.64 -10.96 -2.61
C GLY A 1 -18.27 -9.58 -2.09
N ARG A 2 -19.23 -8.68 -1.99
CA ARG A 2 -19.05 -7.39 -1.31
C ARG A 2 -18.84 -7.66 0.19
N ILE A 3 -17.90 -6.94 0.80
CA ILE A 3 -17.67 -6.97 2.25
C ILE A 3 -17.87 -5.56 2.80
N GLU A 4 -18.21 -5.46 4.08
CA GLU A 4 -18.19 -4.18 4.80
C GLU A 4 -16.74 -3.67 4.97
N ILE A 5 -16.55 -2.35 4.96
CA ILE A 5 -15.24 -1.74 5.19
C ILE A 5 -15.11 -1.47 6.69
N ALA A 6 -14.71 -2.52 7.42
CA ALA A 6 -14.44 -2.52 8.86
C ALA A 6 -13.20 -3.39 9.17
N PRO A 7 -12.61 -3.30 10.38
CA PRO A 7 -11.52 -4.18 10.78
C PRO A 7 -11.88 -5.67 10.63
N ILE A 8 -10.97 -6.46 10.07
CA ILE A 8 -11.16 -7.91 9.97
C ILE A 8 -10.70 -8.54 11.28
N GLU A 9 -11.64 -9.10 12.05
CA GLU A 9 -11.37 -9.68 13.36
C GLU A 9 -10.43 -10.90 13.30
N CYS A 10 -10.73 -11.87 12.42
CA CYS A 10 -9.93 -13.08 12.27
C CYS A 10 -8.50 -12.77 11.78
N PRO A 11 -7.44 -13.03 12.59
CA PRO A 11 -6.07 -12.65 12.23
C PRO A 11 -5.58 -13.30 10.93
N ARG A 12 -5.96 -14.56 10.68
CA ARG A 12 -5.60 -15.29 9.44
C ARG A 12 -6.21 -14.61 8.21
N HIS A 13 -7.49 -14.26 8.27
CA HIS A 13 -8.19 -13.58 7.17
C HIS A 13 -7.67 -12.16 6.97
N ARG A 14 -7.36 -11.45 8.07
CA ARG A 14 -6.75 -10.12 8.03
C ARG A 14 -5.39 -10.16 7.31
N ARG A 15 -4.53 -11.12 7.66
CA ARG A 15 -3.21 -11.30 7.01
C ARG A 15 -3.33 -11.60 5.51
N ILE A 16 -4.20 -12.56 5.14
CA ILE A 16 -4.41 -12.92 3.73
C ILE A 16 -4.97 -11.73 2.94
N THR A 17 -5.96 -11.04 3.50
CA THR A 17 -6.59 -9.88 2.88
C THR A 17 -5.61 -8.72 2.73
N TYR A 18 -4.80 -8.45 3.76
CA TYR A 18 -3.73 -7.46 3.71
C TYR A 18 -2.77 -7.75 2.55
N SER A 19 -2.26 -8.98 2.44
CA SER A 19 -1.33 -9.33 1.35
C SER A 19 -1.94 -9.12 -0.04
N LYS A 20 -3.19 -9.56 -0.25
CA LYS A 20 -3.88 -9.40 -1.55
C LYS A 20 -4.18 -7.93 -1.87
N ARG A 21 -4.69 -7.17 -0.90
CA ARG A 21 -5.03 -5.74 -1.08
C ARG A 21 -3.78 -4.88 -1.24
N LYS A 22 -2.71 -5.16 -0.49
CA LYS A 22 -1.40 -4.50 -0.64
C LYS A 22 -0.87 -4.65 -2.06
N ALA A 23 -0.92 -5.86 -2.62
CA ALA A 23 -0.48 -6.10 -4.00
C ALA A 23 -1.32 -5.29 -5.01
N GLY A 24 -2.65 -5.27 -4.85
CA GLY A 24 -3.53 -4.47 -5.69
C GLY A 24 -3.29 -2.96 -5.56
N LEU A 25 -3.06 -2.46 -4.34
CA LEU A 25 -2.75 -1.06 -4.08
C LEU A 25 -1.43 -0.64 -4.74
N VAL A 26 -0.36 -1.43 -4.55
CA VAL A 26 0.94 -1.19 -5.18
C VAL A 26 0.82 -1.16 -6.70
N ARG A 27 0.10 -2.12 -7.30
CA ARG A 27 -0.14 -2.12 -8.75
C ARG A 27 -0.80 -0.82 -9.22
N LYS A 28 -1.83 -0.34 -8.52
CA LYS A 28 -2.51 0.92 -8.87
C LYS A 28 -1.64 2.14 -8.66
N ALA A 29 -0.82 2.17 -7.62
CA ALA A 29 0.16 3.23 -7.38
C ALA A 29 1.20 3.28 -8.52
N THR A 30 1.69 2.12 -8.98
CA THR A 30 2.57 2.04 -10.15
C THR A 30 1.89 2.51 -11.43
N GLU A 31 0.66 2.05 -11.69
CA GLU A 31 -0.10 2.50 -12.86
C GLU A 31 -0.26 4.03 -12.86
N LEU A 32 -0.60 4.64 -11.72
CA LEU A 32 -0.72 6.09 -11.58
C LEU A 32 0.61 6.82 -11.83
N ALA A 33 1.69 6.36 -11.19
CA ALA A 33 3.01 6.99 -11.34
C ALA A 33 3.46 7.01 -12.80
N VAL A 34 3.26 5.91 -13.52
CA VAL A 34 3.65 5.80 -14.94
C VAL A 34 2.72 6.58 -15.86
N LEU A 35 1.40 6.47 -15.70
CA LEU A 35 0.44 7.08 -16.63
C LEU A 35 0.40 8.60 -16.52
N CYS A 36 0.72 9.15 -15.35
CA CYS A 36 0.57 10.57 -15.06
C CYS A 36 1.90 11.28 -14.78
N ASP A 37 3.04 10.61 -14.95
CA ASP A 37 4.37 11.14 -14.65
C ASP A 37 4.44 11.77 -13.25
N ALA A 38 3.99 11.00 -12.25
CA ALA A 38 3.83 11.47 -10.88
C ALA A 38 4.74 10.69 -9.91
N ASP A 39 5.35 11.41 -8.97
CA ASP A 39 6.00 10.78 -7.82
C ASP A 39 4.96 10.27 -6.82
N VAL A 40 4.99 8.97 -6.55
CA VAL A 40 4.04 8.28 -5.67
C VAL A 40 4.81 7.43 -4.67
N ALA A 41 4.56 7.66 -3.39
CA ALA A 41 5.03 6.80 -2.30
C ALA A 41 3.85 6.31 -1.45
N VAL A 42 3.91 5.05 -1.01
CA VAL A 42 2.91 4.41 -0.14
C VAL A 42 3.64 3.74 1.02
N LEU A 43 3.46 4.29 2.23
CA LEU A 43 3.95 3.72 3.48
C LEU A 43 2.83 2.95 4.18
N MET A 44 3.07 1.68 4.50
CA MET A 44 2.07 0.81 5.15
C MET A 44 2.67 0.15 6.39
N CYS A 45 2.11 0.46 7.55
CA CYS A 45 2.40 -0.25 8.80
C CYS A 45 1.30 -1.26 9.09
N ASN A 46 1.67 -2.51 9.32
CA ASN A 46 0.70 -3.54 9.69
C ASN A 46 0.52 -3.65 11.21
N ALA A 47 -0.40 -4.54 11.64
CA ALA A 47 -0.66 -4.79 13.07
C ALA A 47 0.56 -5.32 13.84
N ASP A 48 1.54 -5.92 13.14
CA ASP A 48 2.79 -6.40 13.72
C ASP A 48 3.88 -5.30 13.76
N LYS A 49 3.50 -4.03 13.51
CA LYS A 49 4.40 -2.87 13.41
C LYS A 49 5.47 -3.02 12.33
N ARG A 50 5.25 -3.88 11.33
CA ARG A 50 6.14 -4.00 10.18
C ARG A 50 5.80 -2.95 9.14
N LEU A 51 6.80 -2.16 8.78
CA LEU A 51 6.73 -1.20 7.69
C LEU A 51 6.92 -1.92 6.35
N SER A 52 6.05 -1.63 5.39
CA SER A 52 6.21 -1.96 3.98
C SER A 52 6.12 -0.67 3.19
N VAL A 53 7.07 -0.45 2.30
CA VAL A 53 7.14 0.76 1.47
C VAL A 53 7.05 0.37 0.00
N TYR A 54 6.27 1.14 -0.74
CA TYR A 54 6.37 1.25 -2.19
C TYR A 54 6.67 2.70 -2.54
N SER A 55 7.50 2.93 -3.54
CA SER A 55 7.78 4.26 -4.07
C SER A 55 8.14 4.16 -5.56
N SER A 56 7.72 5.13 -6.37
CA SER A 56 8.04 5.21 -7.81
C SER A 56 9.50 5.61 -8.07
N SER A 57 10.11 6.31 -7.11
CA SER A 57 11.52 6.74 -7.07
C SER A 57 12.10 6.41 -5.67
N PRO A 58 13.40 6.59 -5.38
CA PRO A 58 13.92 6.43 -4.03
C PRO A 58 13.04 7.18 -3.01
N VAL A 59 12.59 6.50 -1.96
CA VAL A 59 11.57 7.06 -1.05
C VAL A 59 11.99 8.40 -0.45
N ASP A 60 13.28 8.58 -0.17
CA ASP A 60 13.83 9.81 0.38
C ASP A 60 13.60 11.00 -0.57
N HIS A 61 13.73 10.81 -1.90
CA HIS A 61 13.45 11.86 -2.87
C HIS A 61 11.98 12.31 -2.88
N VAL A 62 11.05 11.40 -2.58
CA VAL A 62 9.63 11.73 -2.50
C VAL A 62 9.34 12.44 -1.17
N LEU A 63 9.96 12.00 -0.08
CA LEU A 63 9.79 12.59 1.25
C LEU A 63 10.37 14.00 1.35
N GLU A 64 11.49 14.29 0.69
CA GLU A 64 12.11 15.62 0.65
C GLU A 64 11.22 16.71 0.03
N LYS A 65 10.14 16.33 -0.67
CA LYS A 65 9.16 17.27 -1.25
C LYS A 65 8.09 17.73 -0.25
N PHE A 66 8.08 17.21 0.97
CA PHE A 66 7.10 17.50 2.03
C PHE A 66 7.77 17.92 3.34
#